data_AF-A0A963NSA7-F1
#
_entry.id   AF-A0A963NSA7-F1
#
_cell.length_a   1.000
_cell.length_b   1.000
_cell.length_c   1.000
_cell.angle_alpha   90.00
_cell.angle_beta   90.00
_cell.angle_gamma   90.00
#
_symmetry.space_group_name_H-M   'P 1'
#
loop_
_entity.id
_entity.type
_entity.pdbx_description
1 polymer ?
#
loop_
_entity_poly.entity_id
_entity_poly.type
_entity_poly.pdbx_seq_one_letter_code
_entity_poly.pdbx_strand_id
1 'polypeptide(L)'
;MLGALVSRYSLRKRSAHADKFDVKLVEVKDYPCMREREGQLYRRDGEMRPWLNDDLQSFTPLRFTPPQLMGYEGRAVIMDPDIFAIGDIWELLQRDMGGAAIVCRPKTGRKGRQGAFASSVMLLDCAKLTHWQFERDFAEMFKPVKRDYMDWISLKLERPGTIGALESQWNDFDHLDENTKLLHNTKRKT
;
A
#
# COMPACT_ATOMS: atom_id res chain seq x y z
N MET A 1 -0.34 15.99 -3.97
CA MET A 1 0.00 15.72 -5.39
C MET A 1 1.50 15.74 -5.67
N LEU A 2 2.27 16.73 -5.21
CA LEU A 2 3.71 16.84 -5.52
C LEU A 2 4.52 15.57 -5.23
N GLY A 3 4.36 14.98 -4.03
CA GLY A 3 5.06 13.74 -3.66
C GLY A 3 4.86 12.62 -4.69
N ALA A 4 3.61 12.34 -5.07
CA ALA A 4 3.29 11.31 -6.05
C ALA A 4 3.95 11.55 -7.43
N LEU A 5 4.04 12.81 -7.87
CA LEU A 5 4.69 13.16 -9.13
C LEU A 5 6.22 12.93 -9.08
N VAL A 6 6.85 13.32 -7.97
CA VAL A 6 8.29 13.10 -7.74
C VAL A 6 8.58 11.61 -7.58
N SER A 7 7.72 10.87 -6.88
CA SER A 7 7.78 9.41 -6.75
C SER A 7 7.75 8.73 -8.12
N ARG A 8 6.73 9.02 -8.94
CA ARG A 8 6.64 8.53 -10.33
C ARG A 8 7.89 8.86 -11.15
N TYR A 9 8.38 10.09 -11.05
CA TYR A 9 9.60 10.49 -11.75
C TYR A 9 10.82 9.68 -11.29
N SER A 10 10.98 9.49 -9.98
CA SER A 10 12.09 8.71 -9.40
C SER A 10 12.10 7.27 -9.90
N LEU A 11 10.93 6.61 -9.96
CA LEU A 11 10.80 5.23 -10.45
C LEU A 11 11.31 5.09 -11.88
N ARG A 12 10.88 5.99 -12.77
CA ARG A 12 11.30 5.98 -14.17
C ARG A 12 12.77 6.36 -14.32
N LYS A 13 13.24 7.35 -13.56
CA LYS A 13 14.61 7.88 -13.69
C LYS A 13 15.67 6.91 -13.16
N ARG A 14 15.33 6.10 -12.15
CA ARG A 14 16.24 5.14 -11.50
C ARG A 14 16.22 3.74 -12.10
N SER A 15 15.30 3.47 -13.02
CA SER A 15 15.22 2.16 -13.68
C SER A 15 15.87 2.17 -15.05
N ALA A 16 16.69 1.16 -15.34
CA ALA A 16 17.18 0.89 -16.70
C ALA A 16 16.11 0.24 -17.58
N HIS A 17 14.97 -0.16 -16.99
CA HIS A 17 13.89 -0.94 -17.60
C HIS A 17 12.58 -0.16 -17.61
N ALA A 18 12.64 1.17 -17.64
CA ALA A 18 11.46 2.04 -17.55
C ALA A 18 10.46 1.85 -18.71
N ASP A 19 10.86 1.21 -19.81
CA ASP A 19 10.01 0.79 -20.92
C ASP A 19 9.27 -0.53 -20.69
N LYS A 20 9.62 -1.29 -19.63
CA LYS A 20 9.07 -2.61 -19.32
C LYS A 20 7.93 -2.60 -18.32
N PHE A 21 7.63 -1.45 -17.72
CA PHE A 21 6.54 -1.30 -16.77
C PHE A 21 5.86 0.05 -16.87
N ASP A 22 4.59 0.09 -16.48
CA ASP A 22 3.81 1.32 -16.36
C ASP A 22 3.85 1.86 -14.93
N VAL A 23 3.74 3.18 -14.80
CA VAL A 23 3.52 3.84 -13.51
C VAL A 23 2.23 4.66 -13.59
N LYS A 24 1.22 4.22 -12.86
CA LYS A 24 -0.10 4.87 -12.78
C LYS A 24 -0.29 5.50 -11.41
N LEU A 25 -0.90 6.68 -11.38
CA LEU A 25 -1.32 7.31 -10.12
C LEU A 25 -2.73 6.82 -9.79
N VAL A 26 -2.95 6.43 -8.53
CA VAL A 26 -4.28 6.09 -8.01
C VAL A 26 -4.73 7.25 -7.14
N GLU A 27 -5.80 7.94 -7.53
CA GLU A 27 -6.23 9.18 -6.88
C GLU A 27 -7.59 9.01 -6.21
N VAL A 28 -7.76 9.57 -5.00
CA VAL A 28 -9.02 9.50 -4.24
C VAL A 28 -10.22 10.03 -5.04
N LYS A 29 -10.01 11.02 -5.91
CA LYS A 29 -11.07 11.62 -6.73
C LYS A 29 -11.75 10.61 -7.68
N ASP A 30 -11.06 9.52 -8.01
CA ASP A 30 -11.54 8.47 -8.91
C ASP A 30 -12.42 7.44 -8.19
N TYR A 31 -12.60 7.57 -6.85
CA TYR A 31 -13.36 6.66 -6.01
C TYR A 31 -14.50 7.40 -5.28
N PRO A 32 -15.66 7.61 -5.95
CA PRO A 32 -16.81 8.29 -5.37
C PRO A 32 -17.25 7.73 -4.01
N CYS A 33 -17.11 6.42 -3.82
CA CYS A 33 -17.45 5.73 -2.57
C CYS A 33 -16.70 6.27 -1.35
N MET A 34 -15.50 6.86 -1.51
CA MET A 34 -14.75 7.50 -0.41
C MET A 34 -15.33 8.88 -0.10
N ARG A 35 -15.58 9.68 -1.14
CA ARG A 35 -16.16 11.01 -1.03
C ARG A 35 -17.53 10.99 -0.37
N GLU A 36 -18.38 10.03 -0.74
CA GLU A 36 -19.74 9.85 -0.22
C GLU A 36 -19.79 9.50 1.28
N ARG A 37 -18.66 9.10 1.87
CA ARG A 37 -18.55 8.70 3.28
C ARG A 37 -18.03 9.81 4.19
N GLU A 38 -17.85 11.04 3.68
CA GLU A 38 -17.46 12.21 4.51
C GLU A 38 -18.32 12.31 5.78
N GLY A 39 -17.67 12.44 6.93
CA GLY A 39 -18.32 12.56 8.24
C GLY A 39 -18.92 11.26 8.80
N GLN A 40 -19.04 10.19 8.01
CA GLN A 40 -19.57 8.91 8.50
C GLN A 40 -18.57 8.25 9.46
N LEU A 41 -19.09 7.58 10.49
CA LEU A 41 -18.25 6.87 11.44
C LEU A 41 -17.79 5.53 10.87
N TYR A 42 -16.48 5.30 10.85
CA TYR A 42 -15.85 4.02 10.51
C TYR A 42 -15.09 3.45 11.72
N ARG A 43 -14.85 2.15 11.73
CA ARG A 43 -14.11 1.48 12.81
C ARG A 43 -12.60 1.48 12.54
N ARG A 44 -11.84 1.91 13.53
CA ARG A 44 -10.38 1.96 13.52
C ARG A 44 -9.83 1.62 14.89
N ASP A 45 -9.06 0.53 14.96
CA ASP A 45 -8.46 0.02 16.19
C ASP A 45 -9.50 -0.23 17.30
N GLY A 46 -10.67 -0.75 16.92
CA GLY A 46 -11.79 -1.00 17.83
C GLY A 46 -12.70 0.19 18.09
N GLU A 47 -12.29 1.41 17.76
CA GLU A 47 -13.04 2.65 18.02
C GLU A 47 -13.75 3.18 16.78
N MET A 48 -14.86 3.89 16.97
CA MET A 48 -15.55 4.60 15.87
C MET A 48 -15.01 6.01 15.72
N ARG A 49 -14.60 6.39 14.50
CA ARG A 49 -14.04 7.71 14.18
C ARG A 49 -14.68 8.28 12.91
N PRO A 50 -14.82 9.61 12.77
CA PRO A 50 -15.32 10.20 11.54
C PRO A 50 -14.32 9.97 10.40
N TRP A 51 -14.81 9.58 9.24
CA TRP A 51 -14.06 9.56 7.99
C TRP A 51 -13.95 10.99 7.44
N LEU A 52 -12.74 11.44 7.17
CA LEU A 52 -12.45 12.77 6.63
C LEU A 52 -11.66 12.58 5.33
N ASN A 53 -12.20 13.06 4.22
CA ASN A 53 -11.54 12.94 2.92
C ASN A 53 -10.27 13.81 2.83
N ASP A 54 -10.23 14.92 3.55
CA ASP A 54 -9.06 15.82 3.64
C ASP A 54 -8.06 15.42 4.74
N ASP A 55 -8.16 14.19 5.27
CA ASP A 55 -7.12 13.64 6.14
C ASP A 55 -5.86 13.30 5.33
N LEU A 56 -4.68 13.58 5.90
CA LEU A 56 -3.38 13.27 5.28
C LEU A 56 -3.21 11.80 4.86
N GLN A 57 -3.98 10.88 5.44
CA GLN A 57 -3.91 9.45 5.16
C GLN A 57 -5.19 8.90 4.54
N SER A 58 -6.11 9.75 4.07
CA SER A 58 -7.37 9.30 3.44
C SER A 58 -7.13 8.41 2.22
N PHE A 59 -5.99 8.54 1.54
CA PHE A 59 -5.60 7.68 0.42
C PHE A 59 -5.20 6.24 0.81
N THR A 60 -4.92 5.97 2.08
CA THR A 60 -4.35 4.68 2.53
C THR A 60 -5.15 3.45 2.05
N PRO A 61 -6.50 3.43 2.06
CA PRO A 61 -7.26 2.31 1.52
C PRO A 61 -7.01 2.03 0.03
N LEU A 62 -6.58 3.02 -0.75
CA LEU A 62 -6.29 2.84 -2.18
C LEU A 62 -5.17 1.84 -2.45
N ARG A 63 -4.35 1.52 -1.42
CA ARG A 63 -3.33 0.47 -1.49
C ARG A 63 -3.88 -0.91 -1.89
N PHE A 64 -5.19 -1.12 -1.75
CA PHE A 64 -5.88 -2.39 -2.03
C PHE A 64 -6.58 -2.44 -3.40
N THR A 65 -6.55 -1.35 -4.16
CA THR A 65 -7.13 -1.27 -5.52
C THR A 65 -6.34 -1.97 -6.64
N PRO A 66 -5.00 -2.18 -6.57
CA PRO A 66 -4.24 -2.66 -7.72
C PRO A 66 -4.75 -3.98 -8.34
N PRO A 67 -5.15 -5.02 -7.58
CA PRO A 67 -5.69 -6.24 -8.19
C PRO A 67 -6.88 -5.97 -9.12
N GLN A 68 -7.88 -5.18 -8.69
CA GLN A 68 -9.00 -4.79 -9.54
C GLN A 68 -8.56 -3.97 -10.76
N LEU A 69 -7.67 -3.00 -10.58
CA LEU A 69 -7.17 -2.14 -11.67
C LEU A 69 -6.40 -2.93 -12.73
N MET A 70 -5.80 -4.05 -12.34
CA MET A 70 -5.08 -4.98 -13.21
C MET A 70 -6.01 -6.07 -13.78
N GLY A 71 -7.32 -6.00 -13.55
CA GLY A 71 -8.25 -7.07 -13.96
C GLY A 71 -8.00 -8.40 -13.26
N TYR A 72 -7.32 -8.37 -12.12
CA TYR A 72 -6.80 -9.52 -11.38
C TYR A 72 -5.79 -10.35 -12.18
N GLU A 73 -4.95 -9.70 -12.99
CA GLU A 73 -3.92 -10.36 -13.77
C GLU A 73 -2.51 -9.79 -13.48
N GLY A 74 -1.49 -10.63 -13.67
CA GLY A 74 -0.10 -10.23 -13.56
C GLY A 74 0.32 -9.78 -12.15
N ARG A 75 1.29 -8.86 -12.10
CA ARG A 75 1.88 -8.35 -10.87
C ARG A 75 1.86 -6.84 -10.83
N ALA A 76 1.79 -6.29 -9.63
CA ALA A 76 1.88 -4.85 -9.40
C ALA A 76 2.75 -4.56 -8.16
N VAL A 77 3.43 -3.42 -8.17
CA VAL A 77 3.95 -2.81 -6.95
C VAL A 77 3.10 -1.59 -6.63
N ILE A 78 2.55 -1.54 -5.42
CA ILE A 78 1.86 -0.35 -4.88
C ILE A 78 2.76 0.30 -3.85
N MET A 79 2.83 1.64 -3.89
CA MET A 79 3.61 2.43 -2.94
C MET A 79 2.94 3.74 -2.58
N ASP A 80 3.23 4.22 -1.37
CA ASP A 80 2.78 5.53 -0.90
C ASP A 80 3.46 6.70 -1.66
N PRO A 81 2.80 7.87 -1.75
CA PRO A 81 3.28 9.00 -2.54
C PRO A 81 4.49 9.74 -1.92
N ASP A 82 4.86 9.44 -0.68
CA ASP A 82 6.03 9.95 0.04
C ASP A 82 7.22 8.96 0.01
N ILE A 83 7.20 8.02 -0.92
CA ILE A 83 8.25 7.05 -1.18
C ILE A 83 8.95 7.35 -2.51
N PHE A 84 10.27 7.37 -2.48
CA PHE A 84 11.11 7.72 -3.62
C PHE A 84 12.09 6.60 -3.95
N ALA A 85 12.19 6.26 -5.23
CA ALA A 85 13.14 5.27 -5.70
C ALA A 85 14.56 5.83 -5.68
N ILE A 86 15.46 5.05 -5.10
CA ILE A 86 16.90 5.22 -5.15
C ILE A 86 17.51 4.14 -6.07
N GLY A 87 16.98 2.90 -5.98
CA GLY A 87 17.33 1.77 -6.84
C GLY A 87 16.31 1.49 -7.95
N ASP A 88 16.59 0.46 -8.76
CA ASP A 88 15.73 0.03 -9.86
C ASP A 88 14.53 -0.78 -9.34
N ILE A 89 13.32 -0.24 -9.48
CA ILE A 89 12.07 -0.90 -9.08
C ILE A 89 11.81 -2.21 -9.84
N TRP A 90 12.41 -2.37 -11.01
CA TRP A 90 12.28 -3.57 -11.82
C TRP A 90 12.79 -4.82 -11.08
N GLU A 91 13.84 -4.67 -10.25
CA GLU A 91 14.33 -5.77 -9.40
C GLU A 91 13.24 -6.28 -8.43
N LEU A 92 12.38 -5.39 -7.94
CA LEU A 92 11.27 -5.77 -7.06
C LEU A 92 10.11 -6.39 -7.85
N LEU A 93 9.76 -5.84 -9.01
CA LEU A 93 8.71 -6.42 -9.87
C LEU A 93 9.03 -7.86 -10.29
N GLN A 94 10.30 -8.15 -10.55
CA GLN A 94 10.80 -9.47 -10.94
C GLN A 94 11.14 -10.39 -9.78
N ARG A 95 10.94 -9.93 -8.53
CA ARG A 95 11.25 -10.71 -7.34
C ARG A 95 10.47 -12.03 -7.33
N ASP A 96 11.14 -13.10 -6.91
CA ASP A 96 10.45 -14.33 -6.54
C ASP A 96 9.65 -14.11 -5.26
N MET A 97 8.36 -14.39 -5.32
CA MET A 97 7.43 -14.24 -4.20
C MET A 97 7.33 -15.52 -3.36
N GLY A 98 8.02 -16.61 -3.73
CA GLY A 98 8.02 -17.87 -2.98
C GLY A 98 6.61 -18.46 -2.81
N GLY A 99 5.73 -18.25 -3.80
CA GLY A 99 4.32 -18.64 -3.74
C GLY A 99 3.40 -17.67 -3.00
N ALA A 100 3.91 -16.67 -2.28
CA ALA A 100 3.11 -15.65 -1.60
C ALA A 100 2.24 -14.85 -2.60
N ALA A 101 1.13 -14.31 -2.10
CA ALA A 101 0.28 -13.38 -2.84
C ALA A 101 0.74 -11.92 -2.65
N ILE A 102 1.36 -11.63 -1.52
CA ILE A 102 1.84 -10.29 -1.13
C ILE A 102 3.26 -10.43 -0.61
N VAL A 103 4.16 -9.54 -1.00
CA VAL A 103 5.48 -9.39 -0.38
C VAL A 103 5.66 -7.96 0.11
N CYS A 104 5.87 -7.77 1.41
CA CYS A 104 5.99 -6.44 2.02
C CYS A 104 6.78 -6.47 3.33
N ARG A 105 7.18 -5.28 3.81
CA ARG A 105 8.05 -5.13 4.98
C ARG A 105 7.28 -5.49 6.28
N PRO A 106 7.75 -6.45 7.09
CA PRO A 106 7.19 -6.67 8.43
C PRO A 106 7.36 -5.43 9.31
N LYS A 107 6.35 -5.08 10.12
CA LYS A 107 6.55 -4.04 11.14
C LYS A 107 7.46 -4.55 12.26
N THR A 108 8.12 -3.63 12.95
CA THR A 108 8.95 -3.95 14.12
C THR A 108 8.23 -3.62 15.44
N GLY A 109 8.84 -3.95 16.57
CA GLY A 109 8.34 -3.64 17.91
C GLY A 109 7.01 -4.34 18.24
N ARG A 110 6.14 -3.66 19.01
CA ARG A 110 4.85 -4.22 19.46
C ARG A 110 3.95 -4.64 18.29
N LYS A 111 3.91 -3.85 17.21
CA LYS A 111 3.09 -4.13 16.04
C LYS A 111 3.61 -5.36 15.28
N GLY A 112 4.92 -5.49 15.13
CA GLY A 112 5.55 -6.68 14.55
C GLY A 112 5.22 -7.96 15.30
N ARG A 113 5.28 -7.93 16.65
CA ARG A 113 4.90 -9.08 17.49
C ARG A 113 3.42 -9.49 17.35
N GLN A 114 2.57 -8.60 16.85
CA GLN A 114 1.17 -8.88 16.54
C GLN A 114 0.95 -9.29 15.07
N GLY A 115 2.01 -9.60 14.34
CA GLY A 115 1.95 -10.03 12.94
C GLY A 115 1.61 -8.92 11.94
N ALA A 116 1.77 -7.65 12.31
CA ALA A 116 1.44 -6.55 11.43
C ALA A 116 2.51 -6.31 10.35
N PHE A 117 2.06 -6.06 9.13
CA PHE A 117 2.91 -5.68 8.00
C PHE A 117 2.72 -4.21 7.60
N ALA A 118 3.73 -3.63 6.95
CA ALA A 118 3.69 -2.28 6.41
C ALA A 118 3.24 -2.30 4.95
N SER A 119 1.97 -1.93 4.72
CA SER A 119 1.35 -1.89 3.39
C SER A 119 1.77 -0.68 2.53
N SER A 120 2.65 0.19 3.03
CA SER A 120 3.13 1.38 2.30
C SER A 120 3.96 1.04 1.06
N VAL A 121 4.52 -0.17 0.99
CA VAL A 121 5.08 -0.78 -0.23
C VAL A 121 4.67 -2.24 -0.23
N MET A 122 4.02 -2.70 -1.29
CA MET A 122 3.68 -4.11 -1.48
C MET A 122 3.92 -4.52 -2.92
N LEU A 123 4.63 -5.65 -3.11
CA LEU A 123 4.61 -6.41 -4.35
C LEU A 123 3.42 -7.38 -4.28
N LEU A 124 2.60 -7.38 -5.32
CA LEU A 124 1.32 -8.09 -5.39
C LEU A 124 1.30 -9.04 -6.58
N ASP A 125 0.85 -10.26 -6.33
CA ASP A 125 0.40 -11.21 -7.35
C ASP A 125 -1.11 -11.00 -7.51
N CYS A 126 -1.51 -10.19 -8.50
CA CYS A 126 -2.88 -9.71 -8.64
C CYS A 126 -3.89 -10.85 -8.86
N ALA A 127 -3.45 -11.94 -9.50
CA ALA A 127 -4.28 -13.12 -9.74
C ALA A 127 -4.63 -13.91 -8.48
N LYS A 128 -3.82 -13.80 -7.42
CA LYS A 128 -4.10 -14.44 -6.12
C LYS A 128 -4.96 -13.59 -5.18
N LEU A 129 -5.26 -12.35 -5.57
CA LEU A 129 -5.92 -11.34 -4.72
C LEU A 129 -7.34 -11.02 -5.20
N THR A 130 -8.04 -11.99 -5.78
CA THR A 130 -9.43 -11.84 -6.26
C THR A 130 -10.45 -11.55 -5.16
N HIS A 131 -10.09 -11.80 -3.90
CA HIS A 131 -10.90 -11.43 -2.74
C HIS A 131 -10.84 -9.94 -2.41
N TRP A 132 -9.85 -9.19 -2.90
CA TRP A 132 -9.78 -7.74 -2.70
C TRP A 132 -10.78 -7.03 -3.62
N GLN A 133 -11.82 -6.47 -3.02
CA GLN A 133 -12.87 -5.74 -3.72
C GLN A 133 -13.06 -4.41 -3.01
N PHE A 134 -12.31 -3.42 -3.48
CA PHE A 134 -12.08 -2.12 -2.84
C PHE A 134 -13.37 -1.46 -2.35
N GLU A 135 -14.38 -1.28 -3.21
CA GLU A 135 -15.62 -0.60 -2.84
C GLU A 135 -16.37 -1.33 -1.73
N ARG A 136 -16.42 -2.66 -1.82
CA ARG A 136 -17.03 -3.53 -0.81
C ARG A 136 -16.24 -3.45 0.50
N ASP A 137 -14.94 -3.71 0.44
CA ASP A 137 -14.04 -3.77 1.60
C ASP A 137 -13.97 -2.40 2.31
N PHE A 138 -13.97 -1.30 1.55
CA PHE A 138 -14.05 0.06 2.08
C PHE A 138 -15.38 0.31 2.80
N ALA A 139 -16.51 -0.08 2.19
CA ALA A 139 -17.83 0.07 2.81
C ALA A 139 -17.99 -0.73 4.11
N GLU A 140 -17.31 -1.87 4.25
CA GLU A 140 -17.34 -2.72 5.45
C GLU A 140 -16.74 -2.07 6.70
N MET A 141 -15.98 -0.99 6.56
CA MET A 141 -15.47 -0.21 7.70
C MET A 141 -16.57 0.59 8.40
N PHE A 142 -17.68 0.85 7.72
CA PHE A 142 -18.80 1.67 8.18
C PHE A 142 -19.95 0.78 8.69
N LYS A 143 -20.96 1.39 9.34
CA LYS A 143 -22.08 0.64 9.93
C LYS A 143 -22.95 -0.06 8.85
N PRO A 144 -23.38 -1.33 9.05
CA PRO A 144 -22.94 -2.24 10.12
C PRO A 144 -21.49 -2.69 9.90
N VAL A 145 -20.65 -2.53 10.92
CA VAL A 145 -19.21 -2.70 10.79
C VAL A 145 -18.84 -4.18 10.66
N LYS A 146 -18.10 -4.50 9.62
CA LYS A 146 -17.52 -5.84 9.37
C LYS A 146 -15.99 -5.83 9.29
N ARG A 147 -15.39 -4.66 9.11
CA ARG A 147 -13.94 -4.49 8.93
C ARG A 147 -13.39 -3.41 9.85
N ASP A 148 -12.24 -3.69 10.47
CA ASP A 148 -11.45 -2.67 11.16
C ASP A 148 -10.39 -2.11 10.22
N TYR A 149 -10.29 -0.79 10.13
CA TYR A 149 -9.30 -0.11 9.31
C TYR A 149 -7.87 -0.56 9.65
N MET A 150 -7.49 -0.62 10.93
CA MET A 150 -6.12 -0.94 11.34
C MET A 150 -5.75 -2.38 11.02
N ASP A 151 -6.70 -3.31 11.16
CA ASP A 151 -6.49 -4.71 10.79
C ASP A 151 -6.34 -4.85 9.27
N TRP A 152 -7.17 -4.15 8.50
CA TRP A 152 -7.08 -4.14 7.04
C TRP A 152 -5.75 -3.57 6.54
N ILE A 153 -5.41 -2.33 6.92
CA ILE A 153 -4.18 -1.67 6.44
C ILE A 153 -2.89 -2.30 6.96
N SER A 154 -2.97 -3.13 8.01
CA SER A 154 -1.83 -3.89 8.55
C SER A 154 -1.79 -5.35 8.06
N LEU A 155 -2.64 -5.71 7.10
CA LEU A 155 -2.76 -7.04 6.48
C LEU A 155 -3.08 -8.17 7.45
N LYS A 156 -3.70 -7.86 8.59
CA LYS A 156 -4.11 -8.88 9.57
C LYS A 156 -5.32 -9.70 9.13
N LEU A 157 -6.03 -9.24 8.10
CA LEU A 157 -7.18 -9.94 7.52
C LEU A 157 -6.78 -10.98 6.47
N GLU A 158 -5.50 -11.01 6.08
CA GLU A 158 -5.00 -11.98 5.12
C GLU A 158 -4.79 -13.35 5.76
N ARG A 159 -4.92 -14.41 4.95
CA ARG A 159 -4.71 -15.78 5.43
C ARG A 159 -3.23 -15.98 5.83
N PRO A 160 -2.94 -16.65 6.96
CA PRO A 160 -1.57 -16.99 7.33
C PRO A 160 -0.83 -17.70 6.20
N GLY A 161 0.45 -17.35 6.00
CA GLY A 161 1.30 -17.93 4.95
C GLY A 161 1.11 -17.36 3.55
N THR A 162 0.21 -16.39 3.35
CA THR A 162 0.02 -15.72 2.04
C THR A 162 0.90 -14.48 1.85
N ILE A 163 1.57 -14.02 2.90
CA ILE A 163 2.44 -12.83 2.89
C ILE A 163 3.90 -13.26 3.08
N GLY A 164 4.76 -12.90 2.13
CA GLY A 164 6.21 -13.00 2.22
C GLY A 164 6.84 -11.73 2.81
N ALA A 165 7.99 -11.88 3.46
CA ALA A 165 8.73 -10.76 4.02
C ALA A 165 9.58 -10.06 2.96
N LEU A 166 9.59 -8.73 3.00
CA LEU A 166 10.45 -7.88 2.19
C LEU A 166 11.55 -7.25 3.06
N GLU A 167 12.77 -7.15 2.52
CA GLU A 167 13.90 -6.53 3.21
C GLU A 167 13.66 -5.03 3.44
N SER A 168 14.23 -4.48 4.52
CA SER A 168 13.98 -3.09 4.92
C SER A 168 14.34 -2.06 3.87
N GLN A 169 15.37 -2.32 3.06
CA GLN A 169 15.84 -1.42 2.00
C GLN A 169 14.79 -1.11 0.92
N TRP A 170 13.78 -1.96 0.76
CA TRP A 170 12.67 -1.77 -0.19
C TRP A 170 11.50 -0.99 0.42
N ASN A 171 11.62 -0.52 1.65
CA ASN A 171 10.65 0.37 2.28
C ASN A 171 11.36 1.04 3.46
N ASP A 172 12.46 1.75 3.20
CA ASP A 172 13.38 2.18 4.24
C ASP A 172 12.90 3.47 4.92
N PHE A 173 12.76 3.43 6.25
CA PHE A 173 12.04 4.47 6.98
C PHE A 173 13.02 5.53 7.48
N ASP A 174 12.94 6.73 6.90
CA ASP A 174 13.74 7.91 7.29
C ASP A 174 15.25 7.65 7.37
N HIS A 175 15.75 6.72 6.56
CA HIS A 175 17.13 6.28 6.52
C HIS A 175 17.58 6.20 5.05
N LEU A 176 18.77 6.73 4.76
CA LEU A 176 19.35 6.80 3.43
C LEU A 176 20.84 6.47 3.49
N ASP A 177 21.21 5.34 2.88
CA ASP A 177 22.56 4.83 2.75
C ASP A 177 22.76 4.19 1.35
N GLU A 178 23.91 3.55 1.13
CA GLU A 178 24.22 2.83 -0.11
C GLU A 178 23.32 1.61 -0.38
N ASN A 179 22.65 1.07 0.63
CA ASN A 179 21.80 -0.12 0.52
C ASN A 179 20.35 0.24 0.19
N THR A 180 19.94 1.48 0.45
CA THR A 180 18.56 1.97 0.29
C THR A 180 18.08 1.82 -1.16
N LYS A 181 16.96 1.13 -1.37
CA LYS A 181 16.32 0.97 -2.69
C LYS A 181 15.08 1.86 -2.84
N LEU A 182 14.24 1.92 -1.80
CA LEU A 182 13.08 2.80 -1.71
C LEU A 182 13.15 3.58 -0.40
N LEU A 183 13.37 4.90 -0.48
CA LEU A 183 13.37 5.81 0.66
C LEU A 183 11.92 6.20 1.00
N HIS A 184 11.49 5.97 2.23
CA HIS A 184 10.17 6.33 2.72
C HIS A 184 10.29 7.39 3.84
N ASN A 185 9.81 8.59 3.54
CA ASN A 185 9.84 9.74 4.43
C ASN A 185 8.63 9.74 5.37
N THR A 186 8.72 9.03 6.49
CA THR A 186 7.57 8.81 7.39
C THR A 186 7.30 10.00 8.32
N LYS A 187 8.29 10.87 8.51
CA LYS A 187 8.19 12.04 9.38
C LYS A 187 7.30 13.12 8.77
N ARG A 188 6.28 13.52 9.51
CA ARG A 188 5.43 14.66 9.18
C ARG A 188 6.10 15.93 9.66
N LYS A 189 6.14 16.96 8.81
CA LYS A 189 6.38 18.32 9.26
C LYS A 189 5.03 18.89 9.70
N THR A 190 4.81 18.91 11.01
CA THR A 190 3.70 19.61 11.66
C THR A 190 4.04 21.07 11.86
#